data_AF-G5E2Q7-F1
#
_entry.id   AF-G5E2Q7-F1
#
_cell.length_a   1.000
_cell.length_b   1.000
_cell.length_c   1.000
_cell.angle_alpha   90.00
_cell.angle_beta   90.00
_cell.angle_gamma   90.00
#
_symmetry.space_group_name_H-M   'P 1'
#
loop_
_entity.id
_entity.type
_entity.pdbx_description
1 polymer ?
#
loop_
_entity_poly.entity_id
_entity_poly.type
_entity_poly.pdbx_seq_one_letter_code
_entity_poly.pdbx_strand_id
1 'polypeptide(L)'
;KVLNKYYPPDFDPSKIPKLKLPKDRQYVVRLMAPFNMRCKTCGEYIYKGKKFNARKETVQNEQYLGLPIFRFYIKCTRCLAEITFKTDPENTDYAMEHGATRNFQAEKLIEEEEKRFQKEREEEELNNPMKVLENRT
;
A
#
# COMPACT_ATOMS: atom_id res chain seq x y z
N LYS A 1 -11.80 0.85 30.91
CA LYS A 1 -10.40 0.55 31.28
C LYS A 1 -10.45 -0.25 32.57
N VAL A 2 -9.92 -1.48 32.59
CA VAL A 2 -9.97 -2.35 33.78
C VAL A 2 -8.68 -2.14 34.58
N LEU A 3 -8.81 -1.91 35.89
CA LEU A 3 -7.68 -1.65 36.79
C LEU A 3 -6.91 -2.95 37.07
N ASN A 4 -7.60 -4.00 37.51
CA ASN A 4 -7.00 -5.29 37.83
C ASN A 4 -7.77 -6.45 37.18
N LYS A 5 -7.05 -7.50 36.80
CA LYS A 5 -7.62 -8.80 36.43
C LYS A 5 -7.26 -9.78 37.55
N TYR A 6 -8.23 -10.55 38.02
CA TYR A 6 -7.96 -11.64 38.96
C TYR A 6 -7.22 -12.77 38.24
N TYR A 7 -6.08 -13.17 38.79
CA TYR A 7 -5.36 -14.38 38.41
C TYR A 7 -5.51 -15.38 39.57
N PRO A 8 -5.84 -16.66 39.28
CA PRO A 8 -5.97 -17.67 40.33
C PRO A 8 -4.61 -17.92 41.01
N PRO A 9 -4.60 -18.35 42.28
CA PRO A 9 -3.37 -18.52 43.07
C PRO A 9 -2.39 -19.55 42.48
N ASP A 10 -2.90 -20.54 41.73
CA ASP A 10 -2.10 -21.58 41.09
C ASP A 10 -1.64 -21.23 39.66
N PHE A 11 -1.86 -19.98 39.21
CA PHE A 11 -1.48 -19.56 37.86
C PHE A 11 0.03 -19.50 37.68
N ASP A 12 0.57 -20.42 36.89
CA ASP A 12 1.98 -20.42 36.49
C ASP A 12 2.10 -20.11 34.98
N PRO A 13 2.67 -18.94 34.61
CA PRO A 13 2.89 -18.56 33.22
C PRO A 13 3.73 -19.57 32.42
N SER A 14 4.58 -20.37 33.08
CA SER A 14 5.51 -21.30 32.44
C SER A 14 4.81 -22.56 31.91
N LYS A 15 3.65 -22.90 32.48
CA LYS A 15 2.88 -24.10 32.11
C LYS A 15 2.06 -23.91 30.84
N ILE A 16 1.87 -22.67 30.38
CA ILE A 16 1.01 -22.35 29.23
C ILE A 16 1.88 -22.19 27.97
N PRO A 17 1.80 -23.13 27.01
CA PRO A 17 2.52 -23.00 25.76
C PRO A 17 1.94 -21.87 24.89
N LYS A 18 2.82 -21.13 24.21
CA LYS A 18 2.38 -20.18 23.17
C LYS A 18 1.89 -20.94 21.96
N LEU A 19 0.70 -20.58 21.45
CA LEU A 19 0.18 -21.12 20.21
C LEU A 19 1.12 -20.73 19.05
N LYS A 20 1.78 -21.72 18.43
CA LYS A 20 2.61 -21.52 17.24
C LYS A 20 1.70 -21.46 16.03
N LEU A 21 1.40 -20.26 15.57
CA LEU A 21 0.63 -20.04 14.34
C LEU A 21 1.57 -20.02 13.11
N PRO A 22 1.07 -20.39 11.92
CA PRO A 22 1.85 -20.33 10.69
C PRO A 22 2.27 -18.88 10.39
N LYS A 23 3.43 -18.72 9.72
CA LYS A 23 3.98 -17.40 9.36
C LYS A 23 3.08 -16.66 8.37
N ASP A 24 2.39 -17.37 7.48
CA ASP A 24 1.50 -16.80 6.45
C ASP A 24 0.07 -16.58 6.94
N ARG A 25 -0.06 -16.27 8.23
CA ARG A 25 -1.38 -16.06 8.83
C ARG A 25 -2.04 -14.82 8.24
N GLN A 26 -3.27 -15.02 7.78
CA GLN A 26 -4.14 -13.92 7.40
C GLN A 26 -4.83 -13.33 8.63
N TYR A 27 -4.74 -12.01 8.77
CA TYR A 27 -5.40 -11.24 9.83
C TYR A 27 -6.56 -10.45 9.25
N VAL A 28 -7.68 -10.38 9.96
CA VAL A 28 -8.78 -9.50 9.56
C VAL A 28 -8.55 -8.12 10.15
N VAL A 29 -8.52 -7.10 9.29
CA VAL A 29 -8.33 -5.70 9.67
C VAL A 29 -9.40 -4.84 9.02
N ARG A 30 -9.80 -3.76 9.69
CA ARG A 30 -10.71 -2.78 9.10
C ARG A 30 -9.89 -1.64 8.51
N LEU A 31 -9.90 -1.51 7.19
CA LEU A 31 -9.13 -0.50 6.46
C LEU A 31 -10.02 0.33 5.53
N MET A 32 -9.49 1.46 5.09
CA MET A 32 -10.10 2.29 4.05
C MET A 32 -9.45 2.00 2.69
N ALA A 33 -10.22 2.08 1.60
CA ALA A 33 -9.68 2.01 0.26
C ALA A 33 -8.66 3.15 0.04
N PRO A 34 -7.39 2.84 -0.30
CA PRO A 34 -6.33 3.86 -0.36
C PRO A 34 -6.46 4.80 -1.56
N PHE A 35 -7.06 4.33 -2.65
CA PHE A 35 -7.25 5.07 -3.89
C PHE A 35 -8.57 4.67 -4.57
N ASN A 36 -8.99 5.48 -5.55
CA ASN A 36 -10.15 5.18 -6.38
C ASN A 36 -9.85 4.00 -7.32
N MET A 37 -10.73 3.01 -7.35
CA MET A 37 -10.58 1.83 -8.20
C MET A 37 -11.91 1.42 -8.82
N ARG A 38 -11.84 0.75 -9.97
CA ARG A 38 -12.98 0.17 -10.67
C ARG A 38 -12.85 -1.35 -10.71
N CYS A 39 -13.89 -2.06 -10.27
CA CYS A 39 -13.87 -3.52 -10.30
C CYS A 39 -13.89 -4.03 -11.74
N LYS A 40 -12.99 -4.97 -12.09
CA LYS A 40 -12.91 -5.56 -13.43
C LYS A 40 -14.12 -6.43 -13.77
N THR A 41 -14.73 -7.09 -12.77
CA THR A 41 -15.83 -8.05 -12.98
C THR A 41 -17.19 -7.38 -13.16
N CYS A 42 -17.52 -6.36 -12.35
CA CYS A 42 -18.85 -5.75 -12.35
C CYS A 42 -18.86 -4.26 -12.74
N GLY A 43 -17.70 -3.66 -12.97
CA GLY A 43 -17.57 -2.25 -13.31
C GLY A 43 -17.89 -1.26 -12.18
N GLU A 44 -18.17 -1.75 -10.97
CA GLU A 44 -18.46 -0.93 -9.78
C GLU A 44 -17.28 -0.04 -9.41
N TYR A 45 -17.55 1.22 -9.08
CA TYR A 45 -16.55 2.17 -8.62
C TYR A 45 -16.43 2.14 -7.09
N ILE A 46 -15.21 1.94 -6.61
CA ILE A 46 -14.85 2.02 -5.20
C ILE A 46 -14.04 3.31 -5.02
N TYR A 47 -14.67 4.28 -4.37
CA TYR A 47 -14.02 5.55 -4.05
C TYR A 47 -13.07 5.42 -2.84
N LYS A 48 -12.04 6.26 -2.82
CA LYS A 48 -11.08 6.41 -1.73
C LYS A 48 -11.82 6.65 -0.42
N GLY A 49 -11.36 6.02 0.67
CA GLY A 49 -11.96 6.18 2.00
C GLY A 49 -13.08 5.21 2.33
N LYS A 50 -13.61 4.44 1.37
CA LYS A 50 -14.63 3.41 1.65
C LYS A 50 -14.05 2.35 2.60
N LYS A 51 -14.73 2.10 3.72
CA LYS A 51 -14.28 1.15 4.76
C LYS A 51 -14.60 -0.29 4.38
N PHE A 52 -13.63 -1.19 4.54
CA PHE A 52 -13.76 -2.62 4.32
C PHE A 52 -13.25 -3.42 5.50
N ASN A 53 -13.85 -4.60 5.71
CA ASN A 53 -13.21 -5.66 6.46
C ASN A 53 -12.31 -6.42 5.49
N ALA A 54 -11.02 -6.22 5.60
CA ALA A 54 -10.02 -6.77 4.70
C ALA A 54 -9.24 -7.88 5.39
N ARG A 55 -8.73 -8.84 4.60
CA ARG A 55 -7.70 -9.76 5.07
C ARG A 55 -6.33 -9.17 4.77
N LYS A 56 -5.43 -9.21 5.73
CA LYS A 56 -4.04 -8.77 5.65
C LYS A 56 -3.14 -9.99 5.69
N GLU A 57 -2.22 -10.08 4.75
CA GLU A 57 -1.19 -11.10 4.65
C GLU A 57 0.19 -10.42 4.52
N THR A 58 1.23 -11.05 5.07
CA THR A 58 2.62 -10.64 4.84
C THR A 58 3.15 -11.38 3.62
N VAL A 59 3.63 -10.66 2.62
CA VAL A 59 4.24 -11.26 1.43
C VAL A 59 5.66 -11.71 1.80
N GLN A 60 5.96 -13.01 1.72
CA GLN A 60 7.27 -13.55 2.13
C GLN A 60 8.37 -13.28 1.10
N ASN A 61 8.01 -13.23 -0.18
CA ASN A 61 8.98 -13.18 -1.28
C ASN A 61 9.48 -11.75 -1.59
N GLU A 62 8.87 -10.72 -1.01
CA GLU A 62 9.12 -9.33 -1.35
C GLU A 62 9.30 -8.51 -0.06
N GLN A 63 10.45 -7.85 0.07
CA GLN A 63 10.77 -6.93 1.15
C GLN A 63 11.49 -5.72 0.57
N TYR A 64 11.20 -4.53 1.11
CA TYR A 64 11.84 -3.30 0.68
C TYR A 64 12.78 -2.81 1.78
N LEU A 65 14.09 -2.88 1.56
CA LEU A 65 15.11 -2.47 2.55
C LEU A 65 14.89 -3.08 3.95
N GLY A 66 14.39 -4.33 4.02
CA GLY A 66 14.05 -5.02 5.26
C GLY A 66 12.64 -4.73 5.83
N LEU A 67 11.86 -3.86 5.18
CA LEU A 67 10.46 -3.62 5.51
C LEU A 67 9.56 -4.69 4.85
N PRO A 68 8.64 -5.32 5.61
CA PRO A 68 7.73 -6.31 5.07
C PRO A 68 6.67 -5.67 4.18
N ILE A 69 6.43 -6.27 3.02
CA ILE A 69 5.33 -5.88 2.13
C ILE A 69 4.06 -6.62 2.55
N PHE A 70 2.96 -5.89 2.67
CA PHE A 70 1.67 -6.46 3.02
C PHE A 70 0.74 -6.51 1.82
N ARG A 71 0.03 -7.63 1.68
CA ARG A 71 -1.06 -7.79 0.73
C ARG A 71 -2.39 -7.71 1.47
N PHE A 72 -3.32 -6.96 0.90
CA PHE A 72 -4.67 -6.82 1.40
C PHE A 72 -5.67 -7.41 0.42
N TYR A 73 -6.68 -8.06 0.97
CA TYR A 73 -7.81 -8.65 0.24
C TYR A 73 -9.08 -7.92 0.65
N ILE A 74 -9.75 -7.27 -0.30
CA ILE A 74 -11.08 -6.69 -0.13
C ILE A 74 -12.07 -7.39 -1.04
N LYS A 75 -13.35 -7.41 -0.67
CA LYS A 75 -14.42 -7.91 -1.52
C LYS A 75 -15.19 -6.74 -2.12
N CYS A 76 -15.48 -6.82 -3.43
CA CYS A 76 -16.36 -5.84 -4.07
C CYS A 76 -17.75 -5.87 -3.42
N THR A 77 -18.36 -4.70 -3.21
CA THR A 77 -19.69 -4.60 -2.59
C THR A 77 -20.81 -5.16 -3.46
N ARG A 78 -20.59 -5.32 -4.77
CA ARG A 78 -21.61 -5.77 -5.72
C ARG A 78 -21.46 -7.24 -6.13
N CYS A 79 -20.28 -7.64 -6.61
CA CYS A 79 -20.03 -8.98 -7.14
C CYS A 79 -19.28 -9.92 -6.19
N LEU A 80 -18.89 -9.44 -4.99
CA LEU A 80 -18.12 -10.19 -3.99
C LEU A 80 -16.76 -10.73 -4.48
N ALA A 81 -16.34 -10.38 -5.70
CA ALA A 81 -15.03 -10.70 -6.23
C ALA A 81 -13.94 -10.11 -5.34
N GLU A 82 -12.87 -10.88 -5.16
CA GLU A 82 -11.73 -10.45 -4.36
C GLU A 82 -10.82 -9.54 -5.19
N ILE A 83 -10.45 -8.42 -4.58
CA ILE A 83 -9.51 -7.44 -5.12
C ILE A 83 -8.31 -7.44 -4.21
N THR A 84 -7.12 -7.52 -4.80
CA THR A 84 -5.86 -7.56 -4.06
C THR A 84 -4.99 -6.35 -4.38
N PHE A 85 -4.37 -5.81 -3.35
CA PHE A 85 -3.38 -4.75 -3.46
C PHE A 85 -2.28 -4.93 -2.42
N LYS A 86 -1.08 -4.49 -2.78
CA LYS A 86 0.13 -4.53 -1.96
C LYS A 86 0.52 -3.14 -1.50
N THR A 87 1.22 -3.06 -0.37
CA THR A 87 1.95 -1.84 0.01
C THR A 87 3.17 -1.67 -0.89
N ASP A 88 3.41 -0.45 -1.36
CA ASP A 88 4.62 -0.05 -2.07
C ASP A 88 5.37 1.02 -1.23
N PRO A 89 6.37 0.61 -0.44
CA PRO A 89 7.11 1.53 0.41
C PRO A 89 7.99 2.53 -0.36
N GLU A 90 8.39 2.23 -1.60
CA GLU A 90 9.24 3.11 -2.42
C GLU A 90 8.47 4.36 -2.83
N ASN A 91 7.25 4.18 -3.31
CA ASN A 91 6.38 5.26 -3.80
C ASN A 91 5.39 5.79 -2.75
N THR A 92 5.46 5.30 -1.51
CA THR A 92 4.49 5.61 -0.43
C THR A 92 3.03 5.37 -0.83
N ASP A 93 2.79 4.41 -1.72
CA ASP A 93 1.49 4.14 -2.32
C ASP A 93 1.14 2.65 -2.16
N TYR A 94 0.06 2.23 -2.80
CA TYR A 94 -0.35 0.85 -2.88
C TYR A 94 -0.39 0.43 -4.35
N ALA A 95 0.20 -0.73 -4.64
CA ALA A 95 0.19 -1.34 -5.95
C ALA A 95 -1.01 -2.28 -6.08
N MET A 96 -1.75 -2.17 -7.17
CA MET A 96 -2.88 -3.06 -7.46
C MET A 96 -2.41 -4.33 -8.15
N GLU A 97 -2.83 -5.50 -7.68
CA GLU A 97 -2.48 -6.79 -8.30
C GLU A 97 -3.66 -7.35 -9.11
N HIS A 98 -4.76 -7.71 -8.43
CA HIS A 98 -5.87 -8.44 -9.05
C HIS A 98 -7.25 -7.83 -8.73
N GLY A 99 -8.21 -8.05 -9.64
CA GLY A 99 -9.65 -7.80 -9.41
C GLY A 99 -10.16 -6.38 -9.67
N ALA A 100 -9.27 -5.39 -9.82
CA ALA A 100 -9.65 -4.02 -10.14
C ALA A 100 -8.69 -3.36 -11.13
N THR A 101 -9.04 -2.17 -11.59
CA THR A 101 -8.14 -1.20 -12.22
C THR A 101 -8.13 0.09 -11.41
N ARG A 102 -6.98 0.78 -11.39
CA ARG A 102 -6.88 2.12 -10.82
C ARG A 102 -7.55 3.12 -11.76
N ASN A 103 -8.23 4.12 -11.22
CA ASN A 103 -8.71 5.22 -12.06
C ASN A 103 -7.51 6.07 -12.51
N PHE A 104 -7.56 6.53 -13.76
CA PHE A 104 -6.54 7.39 -14.36
C PHE A 104 -6.39 8.69 -13.55
N GLN A 105 -5.16 9.03 -13.18
CA GLN A 105 -4.82 10.28 -12.49
C GLN A 105 -4.02 11.15 -13.46
N ALA A 106 -4.71 12.02 -14.20
CA ALA A 106 -4.08 12.91 -15.18
C ALA A 106 -2.99 13.79 -14.55
N GLU A 107 -3.26 14.30 -13.34
CA GLU A 107 -2.32 15.14 -12.58
C GLU A 107 -0.98 14.46 -12.33
N LYS A 108 -0.98 13.16 -11.99
CA LYS A 108 0.27 12.42 -11.75
C LYS A 108 1.13 12.31 -13.02
N LEU A 109 0.50 12.11 -14.18
CA LEU A 109 1.22 12.00 -15.45
C LEU A 109 1.83 13.33 -15.86
N ILE A 110 1.10 14.44 -15.67
CA ILE A 110 1.60 15.78 -15.92
C ILE A 110 2.81 16.07 -15.02
N GLU A 111 2.72 15.75 -13.72
CA GLU A 111 3.82 15.96 -12.77
C GLU A 111 5.06 15.11 -13.12
N GLU A 112 4.87 13.87 -13.58
CA GLU A 112 5.98 13.01 -14.04
C GLU A 112 6.62 13.55 -15.32
N GLU A 113 5.85 14.06 -16.28
CA GLU A 113 6.36 14.70 -17.50
C GLU A 113 7.12 15.99 -17.19
N GLU A 114 6.59 16.85 -16.32
CA GLU A 114 7.25 18.09 -15.90
C GLU A 114 8.59 17.80 -15.21
N LYS A 115 8.63 16.80 -14.31
CA LYS A 115 9.87 16.38 -13.64
C LYS A 115 10.90 15.84 -14.62
N ARG A 116 10.47 15.08 -15.63
CA ARG A 116 11.36 14.61 -16.69
C ARG A 116 11.93 15.76 -17.51
N PHE A 117 11.08 16.69 -17.93
CA PHE A 117 11.49 17.86 -18.69
C PHE A 117 12.46 18.75 -17.88
N GLN A 118 12.20 18.96 -16.60
CA GLN A 118 13.11 19.70 -15.72
C GLN A 118 14.47 19.03 -15.58
N LYS A 119 14.50 17.70 -15.38
CA LYS A 119 15.76 16.94 -15.32
C LYS A 119 16.56 17.01 -16.62
N GLU A 120 15.90 16.84 -17.76
CA GLU A 120 16.53 16.97 -19.08
C GLU A 120 17.11 18.39 -19.26
N ARG A 121 16.41 19.44 -18.81
CA ARG A 121 16.91 20.82 -18.84
C ARG A 121 18.11 21.03 -17.91
N GLU A 122 18.06 20.52 -16.69
CA GLU A 122 19.17 20.59 -15.73
C GLU A 122 20.41 19.84 -16.23
N GLU A 123 20.24 18.66 -16.83
CA GLU A 123 21.35 17.89 -17.43
C GLU A 123 21.98 18.62 -18.63
N GLU A 124 21.17 19.28 -19.47
CA GLU A 124 21.69 20.12 -20.55
C GLU A 124 22.45 21.35 -20.03
N GLU A 125 21.97 21.98 -18.96
CA GLU A 125 22.65 23.11 -18.32
C GLU A 125 23.97 22.67 -17.68
N LEU A 126 23.99 21.55 -16.95
CA LEU A 126 25.21 20.99 -16.35
C LEU A 126 26.26 20.58 -17.40
N ASN A 127 25.82 20.04 -18.53
CA ASN A 127 26.72 19.60 -19.59
C ASN A 127 27.20 20.73 -20.53
N ASN A 128 26.58 21.91 -20.47
CA ASN A 128 26.93 23.02 -21.38
C ASN A 128 27.25 24.33 -20.63
N PRO A 129 28.54 24.67 -20.43
CA PRO A 129 28.95 25.83 -19.63
C PRO A 129 28.51 27.19 -20.21
N MET A 130 28.24 27.29 -21.52
CA MET A 130 27.71 28.52 -22.14
C MET A 130 26.26 28.80 -21.72
N LYS A 131 25.44 27.76 -21.61
CA LYS A 131 24.01 27.86 -21.24
C LYS A 131 23.84 28.31 -19.77
N VAL A 132 24.76 27.88 -18.91
CA VAL A 132 24.84 28.31 -17.49
C VAL A 132 25.17 29.80 -17.37
N LEU A 133 26.02 30.33 -18.26
CA LEU A 133 26.36 31.75 -18.29
C LEU A 133 25.17 32.59 -18.79
N GLU A 134 24.47 32.15 -19.84
CA GLU A 134 23.27 32.82 -20.35
C GLU A 134 22.15 32.89 -19.30
N ASN A 135 21.91 31.82 -18.55
CA ASN A 135 20.88 31.79 -17.50
C ASN A 135 21.19 32.66 -16.26
N ARG A 136 22.45 33.12 -16.10
CA ARG A 136 22.87 34.01 -14.99
C ARG A 136 22.76 35.50 -15.31
N THR A 137 22.53 35.87 -16.58
CA THR A 137 22.49 37.27 -17.05
C THR A 137 21.05 37.76 -17.15
#